data_AF-A0A9D1GHH3-F1
#
_entry.id   AF-A0A9D1GHH3-F1
#
_cell.length_a   1.000
_cell.length_b   1.000
_cell.length_c   1.000
_cell.angle_alpha   90.00
_cell.angle_beta   90.00
_cell.angle_gamma   90.00
#
_symmetry.space_group_name_H-M   'P 1'
#
loop_
_entity.id
_entity.type
_entity.pdbx_description
1 polymer ?
#
loop_
_entity_poly.entity_id
_entity_poly.type
_entity_poly.pdbx_seq_one_letter_code
_entity_poly.pdbx_strand_id
1 'polypeptide(L)'
;MDWLVGTVSFLLFFLYDWNRVFWKKRWMRGFFYLGCMGLVVSGGIFLAEALKKQSSGWIFWLAVSAVCLAGLVYTLFFALPFDETYRKEADRHKVCRTGLYGICRHPGIWWFFGCFAGAGMACADREKLLEGLFFSLLNLGYAWYQDRYIFPEEFCDYRDYQNAVPFLIPGRGQKDGKRK
;
A
#
# COMPACT_ATOMS: atom_id res chain seq x y z
N MET A 1 6.22 15.36 -16.30
CA MET A 1 6.00 13.99 -16.82
C MET A 1 5.96 12.94 -15.71
N ASP A 2 6.35 13.28 -14.48
CA ASP A 2 6.68 12.30 -13.43
C ASP A 2 5.46 11.54 -12.87
N TRP A 3 4.27 12.14 -12.97
CA TRP A 3 3.02 11.59 -12.44
C TRP A 3 2.55 10.36 -13.23
N LEU A 4 2.98 10.23 -14.50
CA LEU A 4 2.61 9.12 -15.38
C LEU A 4 3.13 7.79 -14.83
N VAL A 5 4.37 7.75 -14.34
CA VAL A 5 5.00 6.50 -13.88
C VAL A 5 4.25 5.97 -12.66
N GLY A 6 3.97 6.83 -11.67
CA GLY A 6 3.17 6.44 -10.50
C GLY A 6 1.74 6.03 -10.88
N THR A 7 1.07 6.79 -11.76
CA THR A 7 -0.29 6.47 -12.21
C THR A 7 -0.37 5.12 -12.92
N VAL A 8 0.56 4.87 -13.87
CA VAL A 8 0.66 3.58 -14.57
C VAL A 8 0.96 2.45 -13.59
N SER A 9 1.78 2.70 -12.57
CA SER A 9 2.07 1.71 -11.53
C SER A 9 0.80 1.28 -10.80
N PHE A 10 -0.05 2.23 -10.38
CA PHE A 10 -1.34 1.91 -9.78
C PHE A 10 -2.25 1.16 -10.74
N LEU A 11 -2.38 1.60 -12.00
CA LEU A 11 -3.19 0.89 -13.00
C LEU A 11 -2.74 -0.56 -13.19
N LEU A 12 -1.43 -0.82 -13.19
CA LEU A 12 -0.88 -2.17 -13.26
C LEU A 12 -1.27 -3.02 -12.04
N PHE A 13 -1.31 -2.44 -10.84
CA PHE A 13 -1.80 -3.12 -9.64
C PHE A 13 -3.28 -3.47 -9.72
N PHE A 14 -4.13 -2.54 -10.16
CA PHE A 14 -5.55 -2.80 -10.40
C PHE A 14 -5.76 -3.95 -11.40
N LEU A 15 -5.05 -3.91 -12.53
CA LEU A 15 -5.12 -4.94 -13.56
C LEU A 15 -4.63 -6.31 -13.07
N TYR A 16 -3.57 -6.31 -12.25
CA TYR A 16 -3.03 -7.53 -11.65
C TYR A 16 -4.06 -8.18 -10.73
N ASP A 17 -4.65 -7.43 -9.80
CA ASP A 17 -5.61 -7.98 -8.83
C ASP A 17 -6.90 -8.46 -9.51
N TRP A 18 -7.41 -7.68 -10.46
CA TRP A 18 -8.56 -8.12 -11.25
C TRP A 18 -8.28 -9.42 -11.99
N ASN A 19 -7.10 -9.51 -12.61
CA ASN A 19 -6.72 -10.75 -13.27
C ASN A 19 -6.54 -11.89 -12.28
N ARG A 20 -5.93 -11.66 -11.11
CA ARG A 20 -5.68 -12.69 -10.10
C ARG A 20 -6.98 -13.32 -9.60
N VAL A 21 -8.03 -12.52 -9.40
CA VAL A 21 -9.34 -13.02 -8.93
C VAL A 21 -10.21 -13.55 -10.07
N PHE A 22 -10.38 -12.79 -11.15
CA PHE A 22 -11.40 -13.09 -12.17
C PHE A 22 -10.86 -13.82 -13.41
N TRP A 23 -9.72 -13.40 -13.97
CA TRP A 23 -9.25 -13.92 -15.27
C TRP A 23 -8.21 -15.04 -15.18
N LYS A 24 -7.49 -15.14 -14.06
CA LYS A 24 -6.44 -16.12 -13.74
C LYS A 24 -5.41 -16.33 -14.87
N LYS A 25 -5.13 -15.31 -15.71
CA LYS A 25 -4.18 -15.43 -16.81
C LYS A 25 -2.73 -15.38 -16.33
N ARG A 26 -1.93 -16.34 -16.80
CA ARG A 26 -0.54 -16.56 -16.36
C ARG A 26 0.42 -15.43 -16.76
N TRP A 27 0.18 -14.72 -17.88
CA TRP A 27 1.04 -13.61 -18.33
C TRP A 27 0.91 -12.37 -17.45
N MET A 28 -0.27 -12.09 -16.88
CA MET A 28 -0.55 -10.83 -16.18
C MET A 28 0.07 -10.81 -14.77
N ARG A 29 0.67 -11.92 -14.36
CA ARG A 29 1.38 -12.04 -13.07
C ARG A 29 2.58 -11.10 -12.96
N GLY A 30 3.15 -10.68 -14.10
CA GLY A 30 4.26 -9.72 -14.14
C GLY A 30 3.87 -8.27 -13.82
N PHE A 31 2.58 -7.91 -13.94
CA PHE A 31 2.14 -6.52 -13.78
C PHE A 31 2.34 -5.98 -12.37
N PHE A 32 2.24 -6.83 -11.35
CA PHE A 32 2.57 -6.44 -9.98
C PHE A 32 4.03 -5.98 -9.85
N TYR A 33 4.97 -6.77 -10.36
CA TYR A 33 6.39 -6.42 -10.31
C TYR A 33 6.69 -5.15 -11.10
N LEU A 34 6.06 -4.98 -12.27
CA LEU A 34 6.20 -3.76 -13.07
C LEU A 34 5.65 -2.52 -12.34
N GLY A 35 4.50 -2.65 -11.65
CA GLY A 35 3.97 -1.57 -10.82
C GLY A 35 4.88 -1.22 -9.65
N CYS A 36 5.43 -2.23 -8.97
CA CYS A 36 6.40 -2.02 -7.89
C CYS A 36 7.66 -1.31 -8.39
N MET A 37 8.20 -1.72 -9.55
CA MET A 37 9.35 -1.06 -10.17
C MET A 37 9.05 0.40 -10.50
N GLY A 38 7.87 0.71 -11.05
CA GLY A 38 7.48 2.09 -11.35
C GLY A 38 7.35 2.97 -10.11
N LEU A 39 6.81 2.45 -8.99
CA LEU A 39 6.80 3.16 -7.72
C LEU A 39 8.21 3.39 -7.15
N VAL A 40 9.10 2.41 -7.25
CA VAL A 40 10.51 2.55 -6.83
C VAL A 40 11.22 3.62 -7.66
N VAL A 41 11.00 3.64 -8.98
CA VAL A 41 11.53 4.69 -9.86
C VAL A 41 10.99 6.07 -9.44
N SER A 42 9.69 6.17 -9.16
CA SER A 42 9.06 7.42 -8.71
C SER A 42 9.67 7.89 -7.38
N GLY A 43 9.84 6.99 -6.41
CA GLY A 43 10.52 7.31 -5.13
C GLY A 43 11.98 7.72 -5.32
N GLY A 44 12.69 7.09 -6.26
CA GLY A 44 14.06 7.46 -6.63
C GLY A 44 14.17 8.87 -7.21
N ILE A 45 13.19 9.29 -8.03
CA ILE A 45 13.11 10.66 -8.56
C ILE A 45 12.93 11.66 -7.43
N PHE A 46 12.04 11.39 -6.47
CA PHE A 46 11.85 12.24 -5.29
C PHE A 46 13.14 12.34 -4.46
N LEU A 47 13.82 11.22 -4.24
CA LEU A 47 15.09 11.21 -3.50
C LEU A 47 16.18 12.01 -4.22
N ALA A 48 16.32 11.84 -5.53
CA ALA A 48 17.29 12.58 -6.33
C ALA A 48 17.02 14.10 -6.30
N GLU A 49 15.75 14.49 -6.39
CA GLU A 49 15.35 15.90 -6.33
C GLU A 49 15.61 16.50 -4.94
N ALA A 50 15.28 15.77 -3.87
CA ALA A 50 15.58 16.18 -2.50
C ALA A 50 17.10 16.36 -2.27
N LEU A 51 17.90 15.41 -2.75
CA LEU A 51 19.37 15.45 -2.66
C LEU A 51 20.01 16.57 -3.48
N LYS A 52 19.38 16.94 -4.60
CA LYS A 52 19.85 18.03 -5.47
C LYS A 52 19.56 19.40 -4.86
N LYS A 53 18.37 19.58 -4.29
CA LYS A 53 17.93 20.89 -3.78
C LYS A 53 18.43 21.19 -2.36
N GLN A 54 18.58 20.15 -1.53
CA GLN A 54 19.08 20.24 -0.15
C GLN A 54 18.45 21.37 0.67
N SER A 55 17.13 21.49 0.58
CA SER A 55 16.36 22.55 1.23
C SER A 55 16.44 22.48 2.77
N SER A 56 16.17 23.57 3.48
CA SER A 56 16.23 23.54 4.95
C SER A 56 15.31 22.45 5.53
N GLY A 57 15.86 21.54 6.33
CA GLY A 57 15.13 20.42 6.93
C GLY A 57 14.95 19.19 6.02
N TRP A 58 15.58 19.14 4.84
CA TRP A 58 15.45 18.01 3.90
C TRP A 58 15.81 16.65 4.53
N ILE A 59 16.84 16.60 5.39
CA ILE A 59 17.27 15.39 6.10
C ILE A 59 16.17 14.88 7.04
N PHE A 60 15.51 15.79 7.76
CA PHE A 60 14.42 15.43 8.67
C PHE A 60 13.25 14.81 7.89
N TRP A 61 12.84 15.44 6.79
CA TRP A 61 11.75 14.93 5.95
C TRP A 61 12.08 13.63 5.23
N LEU A 62 13.34 13.44 4.79
CA LEU A 62 13.81 12.16 4.27
C LEU A 62 13.85 11.08 5.36
N ALA A 63 14.26 11.41 6.59
CA ALA A 63 14.23 10.47 7.70
C ALA A 63 12.79 10.03 8.02
N VAL A 64 11.84 10.97 8.04
CA VAL A 64 10.41 10.66 8.16
C VAL A 64 9.96 9.75 7.02
N SER A 65 10.30 10.08 5.77
CA SER A 65 9.97 9.25 4.61
C SER A 65 10.55 7.83 4.72
N ALA A 66 11.79 7.69 5.19
CA ALA A 66 12.47 6.41 5.35
C ALA A 66 11.83 5.55 6.45
N VAL A 67 11.47 6.15 7.59
CA VAL A 67 10.74 5.46 8.66
C VAL A 67 9.37 5.01 8.16
N CYS A 68 8.66 5.86 7.43
CA CYS A 68 7.38 5.50 6.84
C CYS A 68 7.50 4.39 5.80
N LEU A 69 8.54 4.38 4.98
CA LEU A 69 8.83 3.30 4.04
C LEU A 69 9.11 1.98 4.78
N ALA A 70 9.92 2.01 5.84
CA ALA A 70 10.18 0.85 6.68
C ALA A 70 8.89 0.34 7.33
N GLY A 71 8.02 1.23 7.80
CA GLY A 71 6.69 0.91 8.31
C GLY A 71 5.82 0.24 7.25
N LEU A 72 5.82 0.75 6.01
CA LEU A 72 5.09 0.16 4.89
C LEU A 72 5.59 -1.26 4.58
N VAL A 73 6.91 -1.44 4.48
CA VAL A 73 7.52 -2.76 4.25
C VAL A 73 7.18 -3.72 5.40
N TYR A 74 7.25 -3.26 6.64
CA TYR A 74 6.86 -4.06 7.79
C TYR A 74 5.39 -4.49 7.71
N THR A 75 4.47 -3.56 7.38
CA THR A 75 3.04 -3.90 7.25
C THR A 75 2.78 -4.91 6.14
N LEU A 76 3.47 -4.79 5.01
CA LEU A 76 3.25 -5.66 3.85
C LEU A 76 3.90 -7.05 4.00
N PHE A 77 5.12 -7.12 4.53
CA PHE A 77 5.94 -8.33 4.48
C PHE A 77 6.08 -9.05 5.83
N PHE A 78 5.95 -8.35 6.95
CA PHE A 78 6.15 -8.91 8.28
C PHE A 78 4.86 -9.06 9.08
N ALA A 79 3.92 -8.13 8.93
CA ALA A 79 2.62 -8.22 9.60
C ALA A 79 1.65 -9.20 8.89
N LEU A 80 1.90 -9.53 7.62
CA LEU A 80 1.20 -10.57 6.88
C LEU A 80 2.09 -11.81 6.73
N PRO A 81 1.55 -13.04 6.90
CA PRO A 81 2.29 -14.26 6.60
C PRO A 81 2.52 -14.37 5.08
N PHE A 82 3.69 -13.91 4.63
CA PHE A 82 4.06 -13.79 3.21
C PHE A 82 3.86 -15.09 2.41
N ASP A 83 4.16 -16.24 3.02
CA ASP A 83 4.00 -17.58 2.42
C ASP A 83 2.54 -18.00 2.21
N GLU A 84 1.59 -17.54 3.03
CA GLU A 84 0.17 -17.88 2.90
C GLU A 84 -0.56 -16.90 1.96
N THR A 85 -0.19 -15.61 1.95
CA THR A 85 -0.92 -14.56 1.22
C THR A 85 -0.48 -14.39 -0.25
N TYR A 86 0.80 -14.59 -0.56
CA TYR A 86 1.36 -14.33 -1.89
C TYR A 86 1.69 -15.59 -2.70
N ARG A 87 1.79 -16.75 -2.04
CA ARG A 87 2.25 -18.00 -2.67
C ARG A 87 1.12 -18.94 -3.10
N LYS A 88 -0.05 -18.85 -2.47
CA LYS A 88 -1.24 -19.63 -2.86
C LYS A 88 -2.15 -18.81 -3.76
N GLU A 89 -2.75 -19.45 -4.75
CA GLU A 89 -3.78 -18.82 -5.60
C GLU A 89 -4.96 -18.36 -4.73
N ALA A 90 -5.73 -17.39 -5.23
CA ALA A 90 -6.95 -16.87 -4.60
C ALA A 90 -8.00 -17.99 -4.47
N ASP A 91 -7.85 -18.82 -3.43
CA ASP A 91 -8.63 -20.03 -3.17
C ASP A 91 -9.32 -19.92 -1.80
N ARG A 92 -10.01 -18.80 -1.57
CA ARG A 92 -10.90 -18.58 -0.41
C ARG A 92 -10.26 -18.85 0.95
N HIS A 93 -8.99 -18.49 1.12
CA HIS A 93 -8.30 -18.61 2.40
C HIS A 93 -8.92 -17.67 3.47
N LYS A 94 -8.55 -17.85 4.73
CA LYS A 94 -9.01 -16.98 5.83
C LYS A 94 -8.15 -15.71 5.94
N VAL A 95 -8.78 -14.59 6.28
CA VAL A 95 -8.11 -13.30 6.48
C VAL A 95 -7.21 -13.32 7.72
N CYS A 96 -6.04 -12.68 7.63
CA CYS A 96 -5.20 -12.41 8.79
C CYS A 96 -5.84 -11.30 9.64
N ARG A 97 -6.28 -11.62 10.86
CA ARG A 97 -6.94 -10.67 11.79
C ARG A 97 -6.05 -10.19 12.93
N THR A 98 -4.78 -10.57 12.95
CA THR A 98 -3.87 -10.31 14.07
C THR A 98 -3.00 -9.07 13.85
N GLY A 99 -2.46 -8.51 14.95
CA GLY A 99 -1.54 -7.37 14.89
C GLY A 99 -2.21 -6.09 14.38
N LEU A 100 -1.53 -5.37 13.48
CA LEU A 100 -2.00 -4.10 12.91
C LEU A 100 -3.31 -4.26 12.12
N TYR A 101 -3.47 -5.39 11.43
CA TYR A 101 -4.68 -5.72 10.68
C TYR A 101 -5.88 -6.05 11.59
N GLY A 102 -5.68 -6.24 12.90
CA GLY A 102 -6.78 -6.32 13.87
C GLY A 102 -7.27 -4.96 14.37
N ILE A 103 -6.55 -3.87 14.05
CA ILE A 103 -6.82 -2.50 14.52
C ILE A 103 -7.44 -1.66 13.40
N CYS A 104 -6.93 -1.78 12.19
CA CYS A 104 -7.54 -1.26 10.97
C CYS A 104 -7.20 -2.16 9.77
N ARG A 105 -8.02 -2.11 8.72
CA ARG A 105 -7.87 -3.00 7.55
C ARG A 105 -6.71 -2.58 6.63
N HIS A 106 -6.44 -1.28 6.55
CA HIS A 106 -5.38 -0.74 5.69
C HIS A 106 -4.40 0.17 6.44
N PRO A 107 -3.62 -0.36 7.40
CA PRO A 107 -2.61 0.41 8.13
C PRO A 107 -1.53 0.97 7.19
N GLY A 108 -1.26 0.28 6.07
CA GLY A 108 -0.31 0.68 5.03
C GLY A 108 -0.59 2.04 4.38
N ILE A 109 -1.85 2.51 4.35
CA ILE A 109 -2.19 3.80 3.71
C ILE A 109 -1.50 4.96 4.43
N TRP A 110 -1.46 4.94 5.76
CA TRP A 110 -0.82 5.99 6.56
C TRP A 110 0.69 6.02 6.35
N TRP A 111 1.32 4.84 6.26
CA TRP A 111 2.74 4.71 5.96
C TRP A 111 3.09 5.17 4.56
N PHE A 112 2.28 4.81 3.56
CA PHE A 112 2.47 5.28 2.18
C PHE A 112 2.32 6.80 2.08
N PHE A 113 1.28 7.35 2.71
CA PHE A 113 1.05 8.80 2.77
C PHE A 113 2.23 9.53 3.41
N GLY A 114 2.68 9.08 4.59
CA GLY A 114 3.84 9.67 5.26
C GLY A 114 5.14 9.58 4.45
N CYS A 115 5.33 8.48 3.71
CA CYS A 115 6.47 8.29 2.82
C CYS A 115 6.48 9.34 1.70
N PHE A 116 5.42 9.39 0.88
CA PHE A 116 5.39 10.28 -0.29
C PHE A 116 5.18 11.76 0.08
N ALA A 117 4.44 12.06 1.15
CA ALA A 117 4.34 13.41 1.67
C ALA A 117 5.68 13.88 2.25
N GLY A 118 6.35 13.05 3.05
CA GLY A 118 7.69 13.35 3.58
C GLY A 118 8.72 13.57 2.47
N ALA A 119 8.74 12.70 1.46
CA ALA A 119 9.60 12.86 0.30
C ALA A 119 9.31 14.17 -0.48
N GLY A 120 8.02 14.50 -0.68
CA GLY A 120 7.62 15.76 -1.33
C GLY A 120 8.04 17.00 -0.54
N MET A 121 7.91 16.95 0.79
CA MET A 121 8.38 18.01 1.69
C MET A 121 9.90 18.17 1.66
N ALA A 122 10.66 17.07 1.55
CA ALA A 122 12.12 17.12 1.44
C ALA A 122 12.60 17.84 0.16
N CYS A 123 11.84 17.72 -0.93
CA CYS A 123 12.08 18.46 -2.17
C CYS A 123 11.76 19.96 -2.05
N ALA A 124 11.10 20.42 -0.97
CA ALA A 124 10.60 21.80 -0.81
C ALA A 124 9.95 22.35 -2.10
N ASP A 125 9.20 21.49 -2.79
CA ASP A 125 8.61 21.78 -4.08
C ASP A 125 7.12 21.45 -4.03
N ARG A 126 6.29 22.44 -4.40
CA ARG A 126 4.84 22.29 -4.35
C ARG A 126 4.37 21.23 -5.34
N GLU A 127 4.98 21.13 -6.52
CA GLU A 127 4.60 20.13 -7.51
C GLU A 127 4.90 18.71 -7.02
N LYS A 128 6.06 18.51 -6.38
CA LYS A 128 6.42 17.20 -5.79
C LYS A 128 5.56 16.83 -4.60
N LEU A 129 5.21 17.79 -3.76
CA LEU A 129 4.26 17.55 -2.68
C LEU A 129 2.88 17.14 -3.23
N LEU A 130 2.37 17.87 -4.24
CA LEU A 130 1.10 17.54 -4.88
C LEU A 130 1.13 16.17 -5.56
N GLU A 131 2.25 15.80 -6.19
CA GLU A 131 2.47 14.48 -6.78
C GLU A 131 2.40 13.37 -5.72
N GLY A 132 3.08 13.54 -4.58
CA GLY A 132 3.04 12.59 -3.47
C GLY A 132 1.64 12.45 -2.85
N LEU A 133 0.90 13.56 -2.72
CA LEU A 133 -0.49 13.55 -2.27
C LEU A 133 -1.40 12.84 -3.29
N PHE A 134 -1.19 13.07 -4.58
CA PHE A 134 -1.93 12.40 -5.64
C PHE A 134 -1.70 10.88 -5.64
N PHE A 135 -0.47 10.42 -5.49
CA PHE A 135 -0.18 8.98 -5.32
C PHE A 135 -0.81 8.41 -4.07
N SER A 136 -0.89 9.19 -2.99
CA SER A 136 -1.58 8.76 -1.76
C SER A 136 -3.09 8.62 -1.97
N LEU A 137 -3.71 9.50 -2.77
CA LEU A 137 -5.11 9.38 -3.17
C LEU A 137 -5.34 8.16 -4.06
N LEU A 138 -4.45 7.88 -5.01
CA LEU A 138 -4.50 6.66 -5.81
C LEU A 138 -4.37 5.41 -4.94
N ASN A 139 -3.45 5.41 -3.97
CA ASN A 139 -3.29 4.31 -3.01
C ASN A 139 -4.55 4.10 -2.16
N LEU A 140 -5.20 5.18 -1.72
CA LEU A 140 -6.48 5.12 -1.03
C LEU A 140 -7.58 4.53 -1.91
N GLY A 141 -7.70 4.99 -3.16
CA GLY A 141 -8.66 4.46 -4.13
C GLY A 141 -8.42 2.99 -4.44
N TYR A 142 -7.15 2.59 -4.56
CA TYR A 142 -6.75 1.19 -4.75
C TYR A 142 -7.10 0.32 -3.55
N ALA A 143 -6.80 0.77 -2.34
CA ALA A 143 -7.18 0.07 -1.11
C ALA A 143 -8.71 -0.08 -0.98
N TRP A 144 -9.47 0.97 -1.31
CA TRP A 144 -10.94 0.92 -1.33
C TRP A 144 -11.46 -0.11 -2.34
N TYR A 145 -10.89 -0.14 -3.54
CA TYR A 145 -11.23 -1.12 -4.56
C TYR A 145 -10.93 -2.55 -4.11
N GLN A 146 -9.77 -2.77 -3.49
CA GLN A 146 -9.40 -4.07 -2.96
C GLN A 146 -10.38 -4.53 -1.87
N ASP A 147 -10.69 -3.66 -0.89
CA ASP A 147 -11.63 -3.93 0.20
C ASP A 147 -13.04 -4.27 -0.29
N ARG A 148 -13.50 -3.62 -1.36
CA ARG A 148 -14.89 -3.75 -1.83
C ARG A 148 -15.11 -4.86 -2.85
N TYR A 149 -14.14 -5.12 -3.72
CA TYR A 149 -14.32 -6.00 -4.89
C TYR A 149 -13.38 -7.20 -4.90
N ILE A 150 -12.11 -7.02 -4.54
CA ILE A 150 -11.10 -8.08 -4.67
C ILE A 150 -11.13 -8.99 -3.45
N PHE A 151 -11.00 -8.42 -2.26
CA PHE A 151 -10.88 -9.19 -1.02
C PHE A 151 -12.14 -9.98 -0.63
N PRO A 152 -13.38 -9.49 -0.86
CA PRO A 152 -14.57 -10.30 -0.62
C PRO A 152 -14.67 -11.56 -1.49
N GLU A 153 -14.08 -11.54 -2.69
CA GLU A 153 -14.02 -12.69 -3.59
C GLU A 153 -12.80 -13.57 -3.32
N GLU A 154 -11.70 -12.97 -2.84
CA GLU A 154 -10.45 -13.67 -2.53
C GLU A 154 -10.52 -14.45 -1.20
N PHE A 155 -11.16 -13.91 -0.17
CA PHE A 155 -11.23 -14.52 1.17
C PHE A 155 -12.66 -14.86 1.58
N CYS A 156 -12.87 -16.07 2.13
CA CYS A 156 -14.20 -16.53 2.51
C CYS A 156 -14.83 -15.76 3.68
N ASP A 157 -14.02 -15.29 4.63
CA ASP A 157 -14.47 -14.62 5.86
C ASP A 157 -14.27 -13.10 5.83
N TYR A 158 -13.99 -12.52 4.65
CA TYR A 158 -13.70 -11.09 4.53
C TYR A 158 -14.86 -10.20 4.97
N ARG A 159 -16.11 -10.60 4.67
CA ARG A 159 -17.29 -9.83 5.06
C ARG A 159 -17.43 -9.74 6.59
N ASP A 160 -17.13 -10.82 7.30
CA ASP A 160 -17.12 -10.82 8.77
C ASP A 160 -15.98 -9.96 9.31
N TYR A 161 -14.85 -9.92 8.61
CA TYR A 161 -13.72 -9.05 8.93
C TYR A 161 -14.06 -7.56 8.71
N GLN A 162 -14.77 -7.21 7.63
CA GLN A 162 -15.22 -5.85 7.35
C GLN A 162 -16.17 -5.30 8.42
N ASN A 163 -17.00 -6.17 9.01
CA ASN A 163 -17.92 -5.81 10.08
C ASN A 163 -17.20 -5.59 11.42
N ALA A 164 -16.08 -6.28 11.64
CA ALA A 164 -15.38 -6.28 12.92
C ALA A 164 -14.26 -5.24 13.01
N VAL A 165 -13.53 -4.99 11.91
CA VAL A 165 -12.35 -4.11 11.90
C VAL A 165 -12.61 -2.90 11.01
N PRO A 166 -12.35 -1.66 11.46
CA PRO A 166 -12.58 -0.45 10.66
C PRO A 166 -11.62 -0.32 9.48
N PHE A 167 -12.06 0.35 8.41
CA PHE A 167 -11.32 0.48 7.14
C PHE A 167 -9.94 1.18 7.30
N LEU A 168 -9.92 2.38 7.87
CA LEU A 168 -8.75 3.27 7.88
C LEU A 168 -8.34 3.77 9.27
N ILE A 169 -9.32 4.20 10.06
CA ILE A 169 -9.09 4.80 11.38
C ILE A 169 -8.89 3.66 12.38
N PRO A 170 -7.75 3.64 13.11
CA PRO A 170 -7.50 2.63 14.15
C PRO A 170 -8.64 2.55 15.16
N GLY A 171 -9.28 1.38 15.25
CA GLY A 171 -10.32 1.11 16.24
C GLY A 171 -9.74 0.59 17.55
N ARG A 172 -10.62 0.22 18.50
CA ARG A 172 -10.22 -0.65 19.60
C ARG A 172 -9.83 -1.99 19.00
N GLY A 173 -8.53 -2.24 18.88
CA GLY A 173 -8.00 -3.46 18.27
C GLY A 173 -8.71 -4.70 18.80
N GLN A 174 -9.15 -5.56 17.90
CA GLN A 174 -9.79 -6.81 18.28
C GLN A 174 -8.73 -7.70 18.92
N LYS A 175 -8.62 -7.66 20.26
CA LYS A 175 -7.90 -8.68 21.02
C LYS A 175 -8.69 -9.96 20.86
N ASP A 176 -8.06 -10.95 20.23
CA ASP A 176 -8.63 -12.24 19.88
C ASP A 176 -9.45 -12.80 21.05
N GLY A 177 -10.78 -12.72 20.89
CA GLY A 177 -11.75 -13.22 21.84
C GLY A 177 -12.07 -14.67 21.47
N LYS A 178 -11.39 -15.60 22.15
CA LYS A 178 -11.68 -17.04 22.25
C LYS A 178 -11.34 -17.87 21.00
N ARG A 179 -10.16 -18.49 21.03
CA ARG A 179 -10.08 -19.94 20.80
C ARG A 179 -10.77 -20.63 21.98
N LYS A 180 -12.01 -21.08 21.78
CA LYS A 180 -12.55 -22.28 22.44
C LYS A 180 -12.82 -23.29 21.35
#